data_AF-A0A2V6GII7-F1
#
_entry.id   AF-A0A2V6GII7-F1
#
_cell.length_a   1.000
_cell.length_b   1.000
_cell.length_c   1.000
_cell.angle_alpha   90.00
_cell.angle_beta   90.00
_cell.angle_gamma   90.00
#
_symmetry.space_group_name_H-M   'P 1'
#
loop_
_entity.id
_entity.type
_entity.pdbx_description
1 polymer ?
#
loop_
_entity_poly.entity_id
_entity_poly.type
_entity_poly.pdbx_seq_one_letter_code
_entity_poly.pdbx_strand_id
1 'polypeptide(L)' 'MDPYAKPNERRVGVNRPKISHLPSEIDKRTRSQRRADKQEVTAERRAIKKAARRNLKKQLQDELAQDS' A
#
# COMPACT_ATOMS: atom_id res chain seq x y z
N MET A 1 15.35 -12.66 28.45
CA MET A 1 15.06 -11.36 29.07
C MET A 1 15.40 -10.30 28.03
N ASP A 2 14.49 -9.39 27.72
CA ASP A 2 14.76 -8.29 26.80
C ASP A 2 15.68 -7.28 27.52
N PRO A 3 16.94 -7.10 27.07
CA PRO A 3 17.91 -6.25 27.76
C PRO A 3 17.57 -4.76 27.71
N TYR A 4 16.58 -4.36 26.91
CA TYR A 4 16.17 -2.96 26.76
C TYR A 4 14.85 -2.62 27.48
N ALA A 5 14.17 -3.62 28.07
CA ALA A 5 12.92 -3.41 28.79
C ALA A 5 13.19 -2.91 30.22
N LYS A 6 12.50 -1.84 30.66
CA LYS A 6 12.68 -1.36 32.03
C LYS A 6 12.04 -2.35 33.02
N PRO A 7 12.62 -2.53 34.23
CA PRO A 7 12.13 -3.51 35.22
C PRO A 7 10.64 -3.39 35.58
N ASN A 8 10.07 -2.18 35.53
CA ASN A 8 8.66 -1.88 35.87
C ASN A 8 7.83 -1.41 34.66
N GLU A 9 8.28 -1.70 33.43
CA GLU A 9 7.56 -1.28 32.24
C GLU A 9 6.25 -2.06 32.09
N ARG A 10 5.11 -1.35 32.20
CA ARG A 10 3.79 -1.94 31.96
C ARG A 10 3.70 -2.37 30.49
N ARG A 11 3.44 -3.65 30.24
CA ARG A 11 3.15 -4.20 28.91
C ARG A 11 1.77 -3.76 28.40
N VAL A 12 1.61 -2.46 28.17
CA VAL A 12 0.35 -1.84 27.71
C VAL A 12 -0.04 -2.24 26.28
N GLY A 13 0.88 -2.87 25.53
CA GLY A 13 0.62 -3.34 24.17
C GLY A 13 -0.50 -4.38 24.06
N VAL A 14 -0.72 -5.19 25.11
CA VAL A 14 -1.80 -6.19 25.13
C VAL A 14 -3.16 -5.54 25.36
N ASN A 15 -3.22 -4.52 26.23
CA ASN A 15 -4.45 -3.83 26.61
C ASN A 15 -4.79 -2.64 25.70
N ARG A 16 -4.00 -2.40 24.64
CA ARG A 16 -4.23 -1.28 23.72
C ARG A 16 -5.49 -1.54 22.89
N PRO A 17 -6.46 -0.62 22.84
CA PRO A 17 -7.62 -0.77 21.97
C PRO A 17 -7.17 -0.79 20.50
N LYS A 18 -7.68 -1.76 19.73
CA LYS A 18 -7.47 -1.84 18.29
C LYS A 18 -8.53 -0.97 17.62
N ILE A 19 -8.11 0.17 17.07
CA ILE A 19 -8.99 1.08 16.34
C ILE A 19 -9.06 0.61 14.89
N SER A 20 -10.25 0.25 14.42
CA SER A 20 -10.54 0.00 13.00
C SER A 20 -11.55 1.02 12.49
N HIS A 21 -11.46 1.39 11.22
CA HIS A 21 -12.41 2.32 10.59
C HIS A 21 -13.78 1.68 10.34
N LEU A 22 -13.83 0.35 10.31
CA LEU A 22 -15.05 -0.43 10.14
C LEU A 22 -15.18 -1.42 11.32
N PRO A 23 -16.40 -1.69 11.80
CA PRO A 23 -16.68 -2.78 12.72
C PRO A 23 -16.18 -4.12 12.17
N SER A 24 -15.75 -5.03 13.05
CA SER A 24 -15.27 -6.36 12.66
C SER A 24 -16.34 -7.23 11.99
N GLU A 25 -17.62 -6.94 12.24
CA GLU A 25 -18.75 -7.58 11.56
C GLU A 25 -18.76 -7.28 10.05
N ILE A 26 -18.33 -6.07 9.69
CA ILE A 26 -18.28 -5.56 8.31
C ILE A 26 -16.96 -5.94 7.65
N ASP A 27 -15.82 -5.64 8.29
CA ASP A 27 -14.50 -6.00 7.75
C ASP A 27 -13.95 -7.25 8.43
N LYS A 28 -14.26 -8.41 7.84
CA LYS A 28 -13.78 -9.72 8.30
C LYS A 28 -12.34 -10.01 7.89
N ARG A 29 -11.69 -9.11 7.13
CA ARG A 29 -10.34 -9.36 6.60
C ARG A 29 -9.30 -9.32 7.70
N THR A 30 -8.38 -10.26 7.62
CA THR A 30 -7.15 -10.25 8.42
C THR A 30 -6.21 -9.13 7.97
N ARG A 31 -5.25 -8.78 8.83
CA ARG A 31 -4.19 -7.82 8.50
C ARG A 31 -3.39 -8.24 7.26
N SER A 32 -3.18 -9.54 7.05
CA SER A 32 -2.44 -10.07 5.90
C SER A 32 -3.20 -9.84 4.60
N GLN A 33 -4.49 -10.18 4.58
CA GLN A 33 -5.37 -9.94 3.43
C GLN A 33 -5.42 -8.46 3.05
N ARG A 34 -5.63 -7.55 4.01
CA ARG A 34 -5.61 -6.10 3.73
C ARG A 34 -4.29 -5.61 3.12
N ARG A 35 -3.16 -6.23 3.47
CA ARG A 35 -1.86 -5.89 2.89
C ARG A 35 -1.74 -6.41 1.46
N ALA A 36 -2.20 -7.62 1.20
CA ALA A 36 -2.25 -8.20 -0.14
C ALA A 36 -3.13 -7.35 -1.06
N ASP A 37 -4.38 -7.07 -0.67
CA ASP A 37 -5.32 -6.23 -1.43
C ASP A 37 -4.69 -4.86 -1.75
N LYS A 38 -4.02 -4.24 -0.76
CA LYS A 38 -3.35 -2.96 -0.95
C LYS A 38 -2.19 -3.06 -1.94
N GLN A 39 -1.41 -4.15 -1.89
CA GLN A 39 -0.31 -4.38 -2.83
C GLN A 39 -0.82 -4.57 -4.26
N GLU A 40 -1.86 -5.37 -4.45
CA GLU A 40 -2.50 -5.59 -5.76
C GLU A 40 -2.96 -4.28 -6.38
N VAL A 41 -3.76 -3.48 -5.64
CA VAL A 41 -4.23 -2.17 -6.11
C VAL A 41 -3.06 -1.23 -6.46
N THR A 42 -1.98 -1.25 -5.67
CA THR A 42 -0.80 -0.43 -6.00
C THR A 42 -0.06 -0.93 -7.24
N ALA A 43 -0.01 -2.23 -7.46
CA ALA A 43 0.61 -2.83 -8.64
C ALA A 43 -0.18 -2.48 -9.91
N GLU A 44 -1.51 -2.59 -9.86
CA GLU A 44 -2.42 -2.18 -10.93
C GLU A 44 -2.25 -0.70 -11.29
N ARG A 45 -2.29 0.19 -10.28
CA ARG A 45 -2.06 1.63 -10.49
C ARG A 45 -0.72 1.93 -11.14
N ARG A 46 0.33 1.21 -10.73
CA ARG A 46 1.67 1.33 -11.34
C ARG A 46 1.68 0.85 -12.79
N ALA A 47 1.00 -0.26 -13.09
CA ALA A 47 0.89 -0.79 -14.44
C ALA A 47 0.19 0.20 -15.38
N ILE A 48 -0.96 0.75 -14.96
CA ILE A 48 -1.72 1.76 -15.71
C ILE A 48 -0.85 2.99 -15.99
N LYS A 49 -0.21 3.55 -14.96
CA LYS A 49 0.66 4.72 -15.11
C LYS A 49 1.83 4.45 -16.06
N LYS A 50 2.42 3.25 -15.99
CA LYS A 50 3.53 2.84 -16.85
C LYS A 50 3.09 2.70 -18.30
N ALA A 51 1.91 2.13 -18.55
CA ALA A 51 1.33 2.02 -19.89
C ALA A 51 1.05 3.40 -20.48
N ALA A 52 0.37 4.29 -19.73
CA ALA A 52 0.09 5.66 -20.15
C ALA A 52 1.37 6.43 -20.48
N ARG A 53 2.40 6.33 -19.62
CA ARG A 53 3.71 6.97 -19.88
C ARG A 53 4.36 6.47 -21.16
N ARG A 54 4.31 5.16 -21.42
CA ARG A 54 4.90 4.56 -22.63
C ARG A 54 4.17 5.02 -23.88
N ASN A 55 2.83 5.05 -23.83
CA ASN A 55 2.02 5.51 -24.96
C ASN A 55 2.27 6.99 -25.25
N LEU A 56 2.27 7.85 -24.23
CA LEU A 56 2.59 9.26 -24.38
C LEU A 56 4.00 9.47 -24.98
N LYS A 57 5.00 8.70 -24.51
CA LYS A 57 6.35 8.79 -25.07
C LYS A 57 6.37 8.47 -26.56
N LYS A 58 5.65 7.44 -27.00
CA LYS A 58 5.56 7.09 -28.42
C LYS A 58 4.93 8.23 -29.23
N GLN A 59 3.78 8.74 -28.76
CA GLN A 59 3.10 9.86 -29.41
C GLN A 59 4.03 11.07 -29.61
N LEU A 60 4.76 11.46 -28.57
CA LEU A 60 5.71 12.57 -28.67
C LEU A 60 6.87 12.30 -29.64
N GLN A 61 7.34 11.04 -29.73
CA GLN A 61 8.40 10.67 -30.69
C GLN A 61 7.88 10.66 -32.12
N ASP A 62 6.65 10.19 -32.32
CA ASP A 62 5.99 10.17 -33.62
C ASP A 62 5.73 11.61 -34.11
N GLU A 63 5.24 12.49 -33.23
CA GLU A 63 5.06 13.93 -33.50
C GLU A 63 6.38 14.59 -33.95
N LEU A 64 7.46 14.39 -33.18
CA LEU A 64 8.78 14.93 -33.55
C LEU A 64 9.33 14.42 -34.89
N ALA A 65 8.96 13.20 -35.30
CA ALA A 65 9.36 12.63 -36.57
C ALA A 65 8.51 13.13 -37.76
N GLN A 66 7.29 13.62 -37.51
CA GLN A 66 6.45 14.25 -38.53
C GLN A 66 6.86 15.70 -38.80
N ASP A 67 7.40 16.38 -37.79
CA ASP A 67 7.85 17.78 -37.88
C ASP A 67 9.27 17.95 -38.49
N SER A 68 9.99 16.85 -38.73
CA SER A 68 11.35 16.80 -39.31
C SER A 68 11.37 16.43 -40.79
#